data_AF-A0A8T8WEU8-F1
#
_entry.id   AF-A0A8T8WEU8-F1
#
_cell.length_a   1.000
_cell.length_b   1.000
_cell.length_c   1.000
_cell.angle_alpha   90.00
_cell.angle_beta   90.00
_cell.angle_gamma   90.00
#
_symmetry.space_group_name_H-M   'P 1'
#
loop_
_entity.id
_entity.type
_entity.pdbx_description
1 polymer ?
#
loop_
_entity_poly.entity_id
_entity_poly.type
_entity_poly.pdbx_seq_one_letter_code
_entity_poly.pdbx_strand_id
1 'polypeptide(L)'
;MTDDRDIPSDQLFTGVEDVDDDRELGPILTPEDRPRGILSPTDREYLCGHKEYAQPQTDANRRQAIRERIVNGLKDFALLSVLLEPGERDKVFAELGQEETDEALASMVAFAYLGVEGDRHRLETCLEHGILQGATVGQFSESGGRATDADVSISVEYDPNIEALYQRFEDDGELTDAEIGALVRAGRIGGDDLEELAESSGGFPGVFVGKRAGSRE
;
A
#
# COMPACT_ATOMS: atom_id res chain seq x y z
N MET A 1 -63.30 2.27 -40.43
CA MET A 1 -63.12 3.31 -39.40
C MET A 1 -62.88 2.57 -38.10
N THR A 2 -61.74 2.88 -37.47
CA THR A 2 -61.29 2.54 -36.09
C THR A 2 -61.12 1.04 -35.77
N ASP A 3 -60.05 0.59 -35.13
CA ASP A 3 -58.81 1.23 -34.66
C ASP A 3 -57.80 0.12 -34.31
N ASP A 4 -56.52 0.42 -34.47
CA ASP A 4 -55.40 -0.42 -34.05
C ASP A 4 -55.45 -0.66 -32.54
N ARG A 5 -55.05 -1.86 -32.11
CA ARG A 5 -54.62 -2.07 -30.72
C ARG A 5 -53.21 -2.65 -30.74
N ASP A 6 -52.30 -1.70 -30.64
CA ASP A 6 -50.93 -1.82 -30.20
C ASP A 6 -50.79 -2.77 -29.00
N ILE A 7 -49.84 -3.68 -29.11
CA ILE A 7 -49.30 -4.42 -27.97
C ILE A 7 -48.10 -3.59 -27.48
N PRO A 8 -48.14 -2.97 -26.29
CA PRO A 8 -46.98 -2.24 -25.78
C PRO A 8 -45.89 -3.22 -25.38
N SER A 9 -44.69 -3.07 -25.94
CA SER A 9 -43.50 -3.89 -25.72
C SER A 9 -42.75 -3.60 -24.41
N ASP A 10 -43.38 -2.97 -23.42
CA ASP A 10 -42.69 -2.47 -22.21
C ASP A 10 -42.72 -3.43 -21.01
N GLN A 11 -42.40 -4.72 -21.23
CA GLN A 11 -42.21 -5.67 -20.12
C GLN A 11 -40.94 -6.54 -20.24
N LEU A 12 -39.91 -6.04 -20.91
CA LEU A 12 -38.57 -6.63 -20.88
C LEU A 12 -37.59 -5.50 -20.62
N PHE A 13 -37.18 -5.37 -19.36
CA PHE A 13 -36.06 -4.59 -18.78
C PHE A 13 -36.50 -3.88 -17.49
N THR A 14 -36.90 -4.67 -16.49
CA THR A 14 -36.91 -4.23 -15.09
C THR A 14 -35.80 -5.00 -14.38
N GLY A 15 -34.59 -4.47 -14.47
CA GLY A 15 -33.40 -5.08 -13.89
C GLY A 15 -32.21 -4.14 -13.83
N VAL A 16 -32.47 -2.82 -13.79
CA VAL A 16 -31.52 -1.89 -13.21
C VAL A 16 -31.99 -1.76 -11.77
N GLU A 17 -31.40 -2.56 -10.88
CA GLU A 17 -31.41 -2.19 -9.47
C GLU A 17 -30.84 -0.78 -9.41
N ASP A 18 -31.64 0.16 -8.92
CA ASP A 18 -31.15 1.47 -8.49
C ASP A 18 -29.94 1.18 -7.59
N VAL A 19 -28.74 1.44 -8.13
CA VAL A 19 -27.53 1.43 -7.32
C VAL A 19 -27.69 2.64 -6.43
N ASP A 20 -28.15 2.41 -5.20
CA ASP A 20 -28.07 3.38 -4.13
C ASP A 20 -26.62 3.88 -4.06
N ASP A 21 -26.40 5.07 -4.62
CA ASP A 21 -25.15 5.84 -4.60
C ASP A 21 -24.91 6.50 -3.22
N ASP A 22 -25.55 5.93 -2.19
CA ASP A 22 -25.44 6.27 -0.78
C ASP A 22 -24.88 5.09 0.03
N ARG A 23 -23.95 4.33 -0.56
CA ARG A 23 -23.00 3.59 0.28
C ARG A 23 -22.10 4.63 0.92
N GLU A 24 -22.56 5.22 2.03
CA GLU A 24 -21.66 5.69 3.07
C GLU A 24 -20.64 4.57 3.24
N LEU A 25 -19.42 4.79 2.74
CA LEU A 25 -18.27 3.96 2.99
C LEU A 25 -18.01 4.10 4.48
N GLY A 26 -18.80 3.36 5.27
CA GLY A 26 -18.57 3.19 6.69
C GLY A 26 -17.10 2.81 6.86
N PRO A 27 -16.44 3.34 7.90
CA PRO A 27 -14.99 3.28 7.95
C PRO A 27 -14.50 1.84 7.82
N ILE A 28 -13.59 1.65 6.87
CA ILE A 28 -12.98 0.35 6.52
C ILE A 28 -12.38 -0.34 7.74
N LEU A 29 -12.07 0.42 8.79
CA LEU A 29 -11.54 -0.04 10.07
C LEU A 29 -12.32 0.58 11.22
N THR A 30 -12.86 -0.25 12.10
CA THR A 30 -13.42 0.20 13.38
C THR A 30 -12.29 0.34 14.41
N PRO A 31 -12.23 1.45 15.16
CA PRO A 31 -11.21 1.62 16.18
C PRO A 31 -11.49 0.63 17.30
N GLU A 32 -10.57 -0.33 17.50
CA GLU A 32 -10.64 -1.22 18.65
C GLU A 32 -10.60 -0.43 19.96
N ASP A 33 -11.46 -0.82 20.90
CA ASP A 33 -11.46 -0.29 22.26
C ASP A 33 -10.31 -0.92 23.05
N ARG A 34 -9.13 -0.29 22.95
CA ARG A 34 -7.93 -0.69 23.67
C ARG A 34 -7.19 0.50 24.28
N PRO A 35 -6.40 0.27 25.35
CA PRO A 35 -5.57 1.29 25.95
C PRO A 35 -4.62 1.98 24.96
N ARG A 36 -4.09 3.13 25.36
CA ARG A 36 -3.16 3.92 24.55
C ARG A 36 -1.90 3.10 24.21
N GLY A 37 -1.56 3.06 22.92
CA GLY A 37 -0.24 2.66 22.43
C GLY A 37 0.52 3.89 21.88
N ILE A 38 1.09 3.76 20.68
CA ILE A 38 1.57 4.92 19.90
C ILE A 38 0.41 5.90 19.69
N LEU A 39 -0.73 5.37 19.25
CA LEU A 39 -1.97 6.14 19.08
C LEU A 39 -2.76 6.15 20.40
N SER A 40 -3.32 7.32 20.73
CA SER A 40 -4.36 7.47 21.74
C SER A 40 -5.73 7.04 21.19
N PRO A 41 -6.73 6.72 22.06
CA PRO A 41 -8.08 6.41 21.62
C PRO A 41 -8.65 7.47 20.66
N THR A 42 -8.46 8.75 20.99
CA THR A 42 -8.91 9.86 20.13
C THR A 42 -8.18 9.94 18.79
N ASP A 43 -6.94 9.49 18.70
CA ASP A 43 -6.26 9.44 17.40
C ASP A 43 -6.87 8.35 16.51
N ARG A 44 -7.26 7.21 17.10
CA ARG A 44 -7.93 6.13 16.36
C ARG A 44 -9.30 6.57 15.89
N GLU A 45 -10.11 7.19 16.76
CA GLU A 45 -11.38 7.80 16.38
C GLU A 45 -11.22 8.77 15.20
N TYR A 46 -10.19 9.63 15.25
CA TYR A 46 -9.90 10.59 14.20
C TYR A 46 -9.49 9.91 12.87
N LEU A 47 -8.59 8.93 12.91
CA LEU A 47 -8.12 8.22 11.71
C LEU A 47 -9.21 7.34 11.08
N CYS A 48 -10.12 6.79 11.89
CA CYS A 48 -11.28 6.03 11.44
C CYS A 48 -12.47 6.92 11.06
N GLY A 49 -12.33 8.25 11.02
CA GLY A 49 -13.41 9.17 10.63
C GLY A 49 -14.56 9.30 11.63
N HIS A 50 -14.47 8.68 12.81
CA HIS A 50 -15.48 8.84 13.87
C HIS A 50 -15.38 10.17 14.62
N LYS A 51 -14.34 10.96 14.35
CA LYS A 51 -14.13 12.28 14.95
C LYS A 51 -13.58 13.26 13.94
N GLU A 52 -14.32 14.35 13.74
CA GLU A 52 -13.91 15.45 12.87
C GLU A 52 -13.76 16.75 13.67
N TYR A 53 -12.86 17.61 13.19
CA TYR A 53 -12.62 18.92 13.78
C TYR A 53 -13.11 20.02 12.83
N ALA A 54 -14.12 20.77 13.26
CA ALA A 54 -14.66 21.89 12.48
C ALA A 54 -13.64 23.01 12.24
N GLN A 55 -12.66 23.18 13.15
CA GLN A 55 -11.65 24.23 13.05
C GLN A 55 -10.38 23.68 12.37
N PRO A 56 -9.94 24.26 11.23
CA PRO A 56 -8.76 23.78 10.50
C PRO A 56 -7.48 23.71 11.32
N GLN A 57 -7.29 24.65 12.25
CA GLN A 57 -6.13 24.66 13.14
C GLN A 57 -6.13 23.46 14.10
N THR A 58 -7.29 23.07 14.62
CA THR A 58 -7.42 21.93 15.54
C THR A 58 -7.21 20.60 14.80
N ASP A 59 -7.70 20.51 13.56
CA ASP A 59 -7.42 19.38 12.66
C ASP A 59 -5.92 19.23 12.37
N ALA A 60 -5.27 20.32 11.97
CA ALA A 60 -3.82 20.33 11.71
C ALA A 60 -3.01 19.94 12.96
N ASN A 61 -3.39 20.45 14.13
CA ASN A 61 -2.77 20.07 15.41
C ASN A 61 -2.94 18.58 15.71
N ARG A 62 -4.09 17.98 15.39
CA ARG A 62 -4.31 16.53 15.56
C ARG A 62 -3.38 15.73 14.65
N ARG A 63 -3.31 16.07 13.36
CA ARG A 63 -2.40 15.41 12.41
C ARG A 63 -0.94 15.52 12.86
N GLN A 64 -0.54 16.70 13.34
CA GLN A 64 0.80 16.92 13.86
C GLN A 64 1.10 16.06 15.10
N ALA A 65 0.17 15.99 16.06
CA ALA A 65 0.33 15.17 17.25
C ALA A 65 0.44 13.67 16.92
N ILE A 66 -0.34 13.18 15.96
CA ILE A 66 -0.25 11.79 15.48
C ILE A 66 1.14 11.54 14.86
N ARG A 67 1.59 12.44 13.97
CA ARG A 67 2.91 12.36 13.32
C ARG A 67 4.03 12.30 14.36
N GLU A 68 4.01 13.19 15.34
CA GLU A 68 5.01 13.24 16.40
C GLU A 68 5.01 11.96 17.25
N ARG A 69 3.85 11.41 17.59
CA ARG A 69 3.76 10.14 18.32
C ARG A 69 4.34 8.97 17.52
N ILE A 70 4.02 8.87 16.23
CA ILE A 70 4.55 7.82 15.37
C ILE A 70 6.07 7.94 15.25
N VAL A 71 6.59 9.14 14.99
CA VAL A 71 8.03 9.37 14.88
C VAL A 71 8.77 8.99 16.16
N ASN A 72 8.24 9.34 17.34
CA ASN A 72 8.88 8.99 18.60
C ASN A 72 8.71 7.50 18.92
N GLY A 73 7.53 6.91 18.70
CA GLY A 73 7.29 5.48 18.91
C GLY A 73 8.18 4.59 18.04
N LEU A 74 8.46 5.00 16.79
CA LEU A 74 9.41 4.30 15.93
C LEU A 74 10.85 4.35 16.47
N LYS A 75 11.26 5.48 17.07
CA LYS A 75 12.59 5.62 17.69
C LYS A 75 12.72 4.79 18.96
N ASP A 76 11.62 4.61 19.69
CA ASP A 76 11.62 3.81 20.92
C ASP A 76 11.97 2.33 20.67
N PHE A 77 11.72 1.79 19.48
CA PHE A 77 12.13 0.41 19.14
C PHE A 77 13.65 0.18 19.27
N ALA A 78 14.48 1.20 19.05
CA ALA A 78 15.92 1.09 19.30
C ALA A 78 16.25 0.91 20.79
N LEU A 79 15.43 1.49 21.68
CA LEU A 79 15.55 1.29 23.12
C LEU A 79 14.98 -0.06 23.54
N LEU A 80 13.80 -0.43 23.01
CA LEU A 80 13.14 -1.70 23.33
C LEU A 80 13.97 -2.90 22.88
N SER A 81 14.62 -2.83 21.71
CA SER A 81 15.43 -3.93 21.21
C SER A 81 16.68 -4.18 22.07
N VAL A 82 17.23 -3.15 22.71
CA VAL A 82 18.49 -3.24 23.47
C VAL A 82 18.28 -3.34 24.99
N LEU A 83 17.31 -2.60 25.53
CA LEU A 83 17.16 -2.38 26.97
C LEU A 83 15.98 -3.13 27.60
N LEU A 84 14.96 -3.51 26.82
CA LEU A 84 13.86 -4.29 27.36
C LEU A 84 14.35 -5.71 27.67
N GLU A 85 14.10 -6.16 28.89
CA GLU A 85 14.51 -7.48 29.35
C GLU A 85 13.94 -8.57 28.43
N PRO A 86 14.72 -9.61 28.05
CA PRO A 86 14.25 -10.69 27.19
C PRO A 86 12.90 -11.29 27.63
N GLY A 87 12.73 -11.56 28.93
CA GLY A 87 11.48 -12.13 29.43
C GLY A 87 10.26 -11.21 29.31
N GLU A 88 10.44 -9.89 29.37
CA GLU A 88 9.35 -8.93 29.11
C GLU A 88 9.03 -8.85 27.61
N ARG A 89 10.04 -8.96 26.74
CA ARG A 89 9.80 -9.07 25.29
C ARG A 89 8.99 -10.33 24.96
N ASP A 90 9.36 -11.47 25.54
CA ASP A 90 8.65 -12.73 25.32
C ASP A 90 7.17 -12.63 25.76
N LYS A 91 6.91 -11.96 26.90
CA LYS A 91 5.54 -11.70 27.38
C LYS A 91 4.73 -10.83 26.43
N VAL A 92 5.34 -9.81 25.80
CA VAL A 92 4.63 -8.95 24.83
C VAL A 92 4.08 -9.79 23.68
N PHE A 93 4.90 -10.66 23.09
CA PHE A 93 4.45 -11.54 22.00
C PHE A 93 3.48 -12.63 22.47
N ALA A 94 3.66 -13.15 23.69
CA ALA A 94 2.74 -14.12 24.27
C ALA A 94 1.35 -13.52 24.61
N GLU A 95 1.29 -12.27 25.06
CA GLU A 95 0.05 -11.55 25.33
C GLU A 95 -0.67 -11.16 24.05
N LEU A 96 0.08 -10.79 23.00
CA LEU A 96 -0.50 -10.47 21.70
C LEU A 96 -1.12 -11.70 21.03
N GLY A 97 -0.47 -12.86 21.14
CA GLY A 97 -0.89 -14.07 20.42
C GLY A 97 -0.24 -14.17 19.05
N GLN A 98 -0.22 -15.37 18.46
CA GLN A 98 0.51 -15.61 17.22
C GLN A 98 -0.15 -14.94 16.01
N GLU A 99 -1.47 -15.05 15.87
CA GLU A 99 -2.22 -14.51 14.72
C GLU A 99 -2.14 -12.99 14.70
N GLU A 100 -2.41 -12.35 15.84
CA GLU A 100 -2.34 -10.90 15.99
C GLU A 100 -0.91 -10.37 15.86
N THR A 101 0.10 -11.17 16.25
CA THR A 101 1.51 -10.84 16.00
C THR A 101 1.81 -10.79 14.51
N ASP A 102 1.39 -11.79 13.75
CA ASP A 102 1.63 -11.87 12.31
C ASP A 102 0.94 -10.72 11.57
N GLU A 103 -0.31 -10.41 11.92
CA GLU A 103 -1.06 -9.27 11.37
C GLU A 103 -0.42 -7.91 11.71
N ALA A 104 0.02 -7.73 12.97
CA ALA A 104 0.68 -6.51 13.41
C ALA A 104 2.02 -6.30 12.67
N LEU A 105 2.83 -7.35 12.53
CA LEU A 105 4.09 -7.30 11.80
C LEU A 105 3.86 -7.01 10.31
N ALA A 106 2.89 -7.66 9.67
CA ALA A 106 2.52 -7.37 8.29
C ALA A 106 2.09 -5.90 8.10
N SER A 107 1.29 -5.37 9.01
CA SER A 107 0.85 -3.96 9.01
C SER A 107 2.03 -2.99 9.20
N MET A 108 2.99 -3.33 10.07
CA MET A 108 4.22 -2.55 10.26
C MET A 108 5.09 -2.53 8.99
N VAL A 109 5.24 -3.68 8.33
CA VAL A 109 6.00 -3.79 7.07
C VAL A 109 5.31 -3.00 5.96
N ALA A 110 3.98 -3.09 5.84
CA ALA A 110 3.21 -2.31 4.86
C ALA A 110 3.39 -0.79 5.09
N PHE A 111 3.27 -0.34 6.35
CA PHE A 111 3.52 1.06 6.71
C PHE A 111 4.94 1.50 6.38
N ALA A 112 5.95 0.65 6.65
CA ALA A 112 7.34 0.94 6.32
C ALA A 112 7.59 1.01 4.81
N TYR A 113 7.00 0.08 4.04
CA TYR A 113 7.09 0.05 2.56
C TYR A 113 6.53 1.33 1.94
N LEU A 114 5.37 1.79 2.43
CA LEU A 114 4.80 3.09 2.04
C LEU A 114 5.71 4.26 2.47
N GLY A 115 6.30 4.20 3.66
CA GLY A 115 7.19 5.23 4.19
C GLY A 115 8.54 5.36 3.45
N VAL A 116 8.97 4.31 2.75
CA VAL A 116 10.12 4.36 1.83
C VAL A 116 9.70 4.55 0.37
N GLU A 117 8.44 4.93 0.11
CA GLU A 117 7.91 5.20 -1.22
C GLU A 117 8.00 4.00 -2.18
N GLY A 118 7.92 2.78 -1.64
CA GLY A 118 8.07 1.55 -2.42
C GLY A 118 9.50 1.23 -2.85
N ASP A 119 10.52 1.93 -2.32
CA ASP A 119 11.93 1.59 -2.53
C ASP A 119 12.26 0.24 -1.87
N ARG A 120 12.15 -0.81 -2.69
CA ARG A 120 12.43 -2.21 -2.34
C ARG A 120 13.82 -2.39 -1.74
N HIS A 121 14.86 -1.89 -2.40
CA HIS A 121 16.24 -2.08 -1.97
C HIS A 121 16.49 -1.43 -0.61
N ARG A 122 15.91 -0.23 -0.40
CA ARG A 122 16.00 0.45 0.90
C ARG A 122 15.28 -0.35 2.00
N LEU A 123 14.12 -0.94 1.72
CA LEU A 123 13.43 -1.80 2.70
C LEU A 123 14.21 -3.09 3.00
N GLU A 124 14.73 -3.78 1.97
CA GLU A 124 15.58 -4.97 2.11
C GLU A 124 16.76 -4.68 3.04
N THR A 125 17.51 -3.60 2.76
CA THR A 125 18.65 -3.16 3.60
C THR A 125 18.24 -2.90 5.06
N CYS A 126 17.09 -2.25 5.27
CA CYS A 126 16.59 -1.99 6.61
C CYS A 126 16.22 -3.27 7.38
N LEU A 127 15.60 -4.24 6.71
CA LEU A 127 15.22 -5.52 7.30
C LEU A 127 16.45 -6.38 7.63
N GLU A 128 17.41 -6.47 6.71
CA GLU A 128 18.68 -7.17 6.94
C GLU A 128 19.42 -6.64 8.17
N HIS A 129 19.55 -5.31 8.28
CA HIS A 129 20.13 -4.67 9.45
C HIS A 129 19.35 -4.97 10.74
N GLY A 130 18.02 -4.93 10.69
CA GLY A 130 17.17 -5.25 11.84
C GLY A 130 17.32 -6.70 12.31
N ILE A 131 17.35 -7.65 11.37
CA ILE A 131 17.55 -9.08 11.63
C ILE A 131 18.93 -9.32 12.24
N LEU A 132 20.00 -8.72 11.68
CA LEU A 132 21.35 -8.81 12.22
C LEU A 132 21.46 -8.30 13.65
N GLN A 133 20.81 -7.16 13.95
CA GLN A 133 20.74 -6.61 15.29
C GLN A 133 20.00 -7.55 16.24
N GLY A 134 18.82 -8.04 15.83
CA GLY A 134 18.01 -8.98 16.61
C GLY A 134 18.75 -10.28 16.93
N ALA A 135 19.38 -10.90 15.93
CA ALA A 135 20.17 -12.12 16.07
C ALA A 135 21.42 -11.92 16.95
N THR A 136 21.97 -10.71 16.99
CA THR A 136 23.10 -10.38 17.87
C THR A 136 22.65 -10.18 19.32
N VAL A 137 21.52 -9.49 19.55
CA VAL A 137 21.00 -9.23 20.90
C VAL A 137 20.31 -10.47 21.50
N GLY A 138 19.72 -11.31 20.67
CA GLY A 138 18.89 -12.45 21.06
C GLY A 138 19.64 -13.74 21.38
N GLN A 139 20.97 -13.78 21.44
CA GLN A 139 21.69 -15.01 21.81
C GLN A 139 21.28 -15.43 23.24
N PHE A 140 20.59 -16.53 23.57
CA PHE A 140 20.15 -17.77 22.91
C PHE A 140 21.10 -18.38 21.87
N SER A 141 22.29 -18.79 22.32
CA SER A 141 22.66 -20.22 22.34
C SER A 141 24.11 -20.37 22.82
N GLU A 142 24.42 -21.54 23.34
CA GLU A 142 25.60 -21.96 24.09
C GLU A 142 26.93 -21.94 23.30
N SER A 143 27.02 -21.14 22.23
CA SER A 143 28.14 -21.10 21.29
C SER A 143 28.53 -19.68 20.81
N GLY A 144 28.37 -18.63 21.61
CA GLY A 144 29.16 -17.36 21.59
C GLY A 144 29.45 -16.61 20.27
N GLY A 145 28.77 -16.92 19.16
CA GLY A 145 29.07 -16.40 17.83
C GLY A 145 28.14 -15.27 17.43
N ARG A 146 28.67 -14.16 16.90
CA ARG A 146 27.89 -13.01 16.42
C ARG A 146 27.31 -13.30 15.04
N ALA A 147 26.06 -12.90 14.80
CA ALA A 147 25.48 -12.92 13.46
C ALA A 147 26.24 -11.95 12.54
N THR A 148 26.72 -12.44 11.40
CA THR A 148 27.55 -11.67 10.45
C THR A 148 26.83 -11.32 9.16
N ASP A 149 25.78 -12.04 8.81
CA ASP A 149 25.08 -11.91 7.53
C ASP A 149 23.58 -12.20 7.68
N ALA A 150 22.75 -11.49 6.90
CA ALA A 150 21.32 -11.72 6.74
C ALA A 150 20.94 -11.31 5.31
N ASP A 151 20.10 -12.10 4.65
CA ASP A 151 19.66 -11.88 3.27
C ASP A 151 18.14 -11.72 3.25
N VAL A 152 17.66 -10.65 2.62
CA VAL A 152 16.23 -10.39 2.42
C VAL A 152 15.98 -10.03 0.97
N SER A 153 15.02 -10.73 0.34
CA SER A 153 14.62 -10.48 -1.05
C SER A 153 13.10 -10.32 -1.17
N ILE A 154 12.65 -9.15 -1.63
CA ILE A 154 11.23 -8.76 -1.71
C ILE A 154 10.76 -8.66 -3.16
N SER A 155 10.25 -9.74 -3.74
CA SER A 155 9.65 -9.67 -5.09
C SER A 155 8.17 -9.33 -5.02
N VAL A 156 7.76 -8.22 -5.62
CA VAL A 156 6.35 -7.83 -5.77
C VAL A 156 5.95 -7.96 -7.23
N GLU A 157 4.94 -8.79 -7.49
CA GLU A 157 4.32 -8.93 -8.80
C GLU A 157 3.02 -8.13 -8.81
N TYR A 158 2.84 -7.31 -9.85
CA TYR A 158 1.63 -6.52 -10.04
C TYR A 158 0.78 -7.17 -11.11
N ASP A 159 -0.48 -7.45 -10.78
CA ASP A 159 -1.48 -7.76 -11.79
C ASP A 159 -1.94 -6.42 -12.40
N PRO A 160 -1.68 -6.16 -13.70
CA PRO A 160 -2.08 -4.91 -14.32
C PRO A 160 -3.61 -4.78 -14.27
N ASN A 161 -4.09 -3.64 -13.79
CA ASN A 161 -5.51 -3.32 -13.90
C ASN A 161 -5.84 -3.01 -15.36
N ILE A 162 -6.22 -4.07 -16.08
CA ILE A 162 -6.51 -4.03 -17.52
C ILE A 162 -7.56 -2.96 -17.84
N GLU A 163 -8.58 -2.79 -17.00
CA GLU A 163 -9.64 -1.81 -17.25
C GLU A 163 -9.14 -0.38 -17.10
N ALA A 164 -8.37 -0.09 -16.05
CA ALA A 164 -7.78 1.23 -15.85
C ALA A 164 -6.75 1.57 -16.94
N LEU A 165 -5.98 0.58 -17.40
CA LEU A 165 -5.05 0.73 -18.51
C LEU A 165 -5.80 0.99 -19.83
N TYR A 166 -6.92 0.31 -20.05
CA TYR A 166 -7.74 0.51 -21.25
C TYR A 166 -8.44 1.87 -21.25
N GLN A 167 -8.96 2.32 -20.11
CA GLN A 167 -9.50 3.67 -20.00
C GLN A 167 -8.42 4.74 -20.29
N ARG A 168 -7.22 4.55 -19.75
CA ARG A 168 -6.07 5.44 -20.00
C ARG A 168 -5.64 5.40 -21.47
N PHE A 169 -5.79 4.26 -22.15
CA PHE A 169 -5.58 4.13 -23.59
C PHE A 169 -6.63 4.91 -24.39
N GLU A 170 -7.92 4.77 -24.06
CA GLU A 170 -9.01 5.51 -24.72
C GLU A 170 -8.92 7.03 -24.52
N ASP A 171 -8.36 7.46 -23.38
CA ASP A 171 -8.14 8.88 -23.05
C ASP A 171 -6.84 9.46 -23.67
N ASP A 172 -6.20 8.76 -24.64
CA ASP A 172 -4.90 9.10 -25.24
C ASP A 172 -3.76 9.31 -24.22
N GLY A 173 -3.84 8.63 -23.07
CA GLY A 173 -2.84 8.68 -22.02
C GLY A 173 -1.58 7.89 -22.36
N GLU A 174 -0.41 8.38 -21.94
CA GLU A 174 0.85 7.66 -22.15
C GLU A 174 0.83 6.30 -21.44
N LEU A 175 1.11 5.23 -22.19
CA LEU A 175 1.29 3.87 -21.71
C LEU A 175 2.71 3.40 -21.97
N THR A 176 3.27 2.63 -21.03
CA THR A 176 4.54 1.94 -21.21
C THR A 176 4.37 0.67 -22.06
N ASP A 177 5.44 0.18 -22.69
CA ASP A 177 5.41 -1.07 -23.48
C ASP A 177 4.89 -2.27 -22.69
N ALA A 178 5.15 -2.31 -21.38
CA ALA A 178 4.67 -3.38 -20.50
C ALA A 178 3.14 -3.31 -20.29
N GLU A 179 2.59 -2.10 -20.19
CA GLU A 179 1.15 -1.84 -20.06
C GLU A 179 0.43 -2.10 -21.39
N ILE A 180 0.98 -1.65 -22.53
CA ILE A 180 0.47 -1.99 -23.87
C ILE A 180 0.48 -3.50 -24.07
N GLY A 181 1.60 -4.16 -23.72
CA GLY A 181 1.69 -5.62 -23.77
C GLY A 181 0.68 -6.34 -22.87
N ALA A 182 0.31 -5.75 -21.73
CA ALA A 182 -0.75 -6.28 -20.88
C ALA A 182 -2.14 -6.19 -21.54
N LEU A 183 -2.46 -5.05 -22.18
CA LEU A 183 -3.71 -4.86 -22.91
C LEU A 183 -3.84 -5.81 -24.12
N VAL A 184 -2.75 -6.03 -24.87
CA VAL A 184 -2.72 -6.98 -25.99
C VAL A 184 -2.96 -8.40 -25.50
N ARG A 185 -2.27 -8.84 -24.43
CA ARG A 185 -2.47 -10.18 -23.85
C ARG A 185 -3.89 -10.38 -23.32
N ALA A 186 -4.51 -9.32 -22.81
CA ALA A 186 -5.89 -9.33 -22.36
C ALA A 186 -6.92 -9.24 -23.51
N GLY A 187 -6.47 -9.07 -24.76
CA GLY A 187 -7.34 -8.94 -25.94
C GLY A 187 -8.16 -7.66 -25.98
N ARG A 188 -7.77 -6.63 -25.20
CA ARG A 188 -8.45 -5.33 -25.17
C ARG A 188 -8.06 -4.42 -26.33
N ILE A 189 -6.84 -4.58 -26.85
CA ILE A 189 -6.35 -3.88 -28.03
C ILE A 189 -5.78 -4.89 -29.04
N GLY A 190 -5.98 -4.62 -30.32
CA GLY A 190 -5.62 -5.46 -31.46
C GLY A 190 -4.49 -4.88 -32.32
N GLY A 191 -4.28 -5.47 -33.50
CA GLY A 191 -3.25 -5.02 -34.44
C GLY A 191 -3.48 -3.61 -34.98
N ASP A 192 -4.75 -3.26 -35.23
CA ASP A 192 -5.14 -1.96 -35.78
C ASP A 192 -4.86 -0.82 -34.77
N ASP A 193 -5.16 -1.06 -33.48
CA ASP A 193 -4.91 -0.11 -32.38
C ASP A 193 -3.41 0.14 -32.16
N LEU A 194 -2.57 -0.89 -32.38
CA LEU A 194 -1.12 -0.78 -32.29
C LEU A 194 -0.52 0.02 -33.45
N GLU A 195 -1.14 -0.05 -34.63
CA GLU A 195 -0.73 0.73 -35.80
C GLU A 195 -1.08 2.21 -35.60
N GLU A 196 -2.25 2.51 -35.04
CA GLU A 196 -2.65 3.86 -34.65
C GLU A 196 -1.72 4.47 -33.57
N LEU A 197 -1.30 3.69 -32.58
CA LEU A 197 -0.28 4.11 -31.60
C LEU A 197 1.09 4.39 -32.23
N ALA A 198 1.50 3.59 -33.21
CA ALA A 198 2.76 3.78 -33.91
C ALA A 198 2.74 5.02 -34.83
N GLU A 199 1.56 5.39 -35.33
CA GLU A 199 1.35 6.58 -36.15
C GLU A 199 1.17 7.87 -35.30
N SER A 200 0.53 7.77 -34.13
CA SER A 200 0.32 8.89 -33.20
C SER A 200 1.59 9.24 -32.41
N SER A 201 2.43 8.25 -32.11
CA SER A 201 3.78 8.45 -31.58
C SER A 201 4.74 8.87 -32.70
N GLY A 202 4.60 10.11 -33.16
CA GLY A 202 5.55 10.75 -34.06
C GLY A 202 6.98 10.78 -33.49
N GLY A 203 7.72 9.69 -33.68
CA GLY A 203 9.12 9.52 -33.30
C GLY A 203 9.34 8.45 -32.23
N PHE A 204 9.88 7.31 -32.67
CA PHE A 204 10.60 6.34 -31.83
C PHE A 204 11.47 7.06 -30.78
N PRO A 205 11.14 6.99 -29.47
CA PRO A 205 12.05 7.44 -28.43
C PRO A 205 13.17 6.42 -28.36
N GLY A 206 14.36 6.82 -28.80
CA GLY A 206 15.55 5.97 -28.74
C GLY A 206 15.74 5.41 -27.33
N VAL A 207 16.06 4.12 -27.26
CA VAL A 207 16.55 3.41 -26.08
C VAL A 207 17.43 4.35 -25.25
N PHE A 208 16.92 4.78 -24.08
CA PHE A 208 17.72 5.52 -23.11
C PHE A 208 18.71 4.55 -22.47
N VAL A 209 19.89 4.41 -23.09
CA VAL A 209 21.07 3.85 -22.44
C VAL A 209 21.47 4.83 -21.33
N GLY A 210 21.33 4.38 -20.09
CA GLY A 210 21.68 5.15 -18.89
C GLY A 210 23.04 5.82 -19.01
N LYS A 211 23.04 7.15 -19.01
CA LYS A 211 24.26 7.95 -19.01
C LYS A 211 24.88 7.84 -17.61
N ARG A 212 25.97 7.07 -17.51
CA ARG A 212 26.93 7.13 -16.38
C ARG A 212 27.21 8.59 -16.04
N ALA A 213 26.91 9.00 -14.81
CA ALA A 213 27.39 10.24 -14.25
C ALA A 213 28.91 10.14 -14.11
N GLY A 214 29.60 10.78 -15.06
CA GLY A 214 31.03 11.04 -15.00
C GLY A 214 31.30 12.24 -14.09
N SER A 215 32.28 12.04 -13.22
CA SER A 215 32.96 12.98 -12.35
C SER A 215 33.34 14.31 -13.02
N ARG A 216 33.25 15.41 -12.25
CA ARG A 216 34.03 16.65 -12.35
C ARG A 216 33.85 17.37 -11.00
N GLU A 217 34.87 17.33 -10.15
CA GLU A 217 35.99 18.29 -9.98
C GLU A 217 35.74 19.15 -8.75
#